data_AF-A0A524KSM7-F1
#
_entry.id   AF-A0A524KSM7-F1
#
_cell.length_a   1.000
_cell.length_b   1.000
_cell.length_c   1.000
_cell.angle_alpha   90.00
_cell.angle_beta   90.00
_cell.angle_gamma   90.00
#
_symmetry.space_group_name_H-M   'P 1'
#
loop_
_entity.id
_entity.type
_entity.pdbx_description
1 polymer ?
#
loop_
_entity_poly.entity_id
_entity_poly.type
_entity_poly.pdbx_seq_one_letter_code
_entity_poly.pdbx_strand_id
1 'polypeptide(L)'
;MIGLFLLAARPNAAHAQWAVEGFLGNSVSAPSTLTIQQIGQPTLRFTAHYVTRATEPSIYYATRISHWWGRWGGFLGFVHHKIYLTNNPPEVQDFKVTFGYNLVGIGAGYLVNGWSLLGSVGPVVSNPASTVRGRSLNHEGGLFSTGNYINGFNLQVGVNRRFNLLH
;
A
#
# COMPACT_ATOMS: atom_id res chain seq x y z
N MET A 1 11.78 39.81 -1.09
CA MET A 1 10.32 39.77 -0.83
C MET A 1 9.72 38.73 -1.76
N ILE A 2 9.30 37.58 -1.23
CA ILE A 2 8.65 36.50 -2.01
C ILE A 2 7.15 36.66 -1.80
N GLY A 3 6.43 37.04 -2.86
CA GLY A 3 4.98 37.21 -2.83
C GLY A 3 4.27 35.87 -2.97
N LEU A 4 3.54 35.48 -1.93
CA LEU A 4 2.61 34.36 -1.94
C LEU A 4 1.35 34.77 -2.71
N PHE A 5 1.20 34.33 -3.96
CA PHE A 5 -0.06 34.42 -4.69
C PHE A 5 -1.00 33.31 -4.24
N LEU A 6 -1.85 33.61 -3.25
CA LEU A 6 -3.06 32.83 -2.98
C LEU A 6 -4.09 33.16 -4.08
N LEU A 7 -4.08 32.40 -5.17
CA LEU A 7 -5.23 32.36 -6.07
C LEU A 7 -6.38 31.67 -5.32
N ALA A 8 -7.22 32.46 -4.67
CA ALA A 8 -8.54 32.02 -4.21
C ALA A 8 -9.42 31.75 -5.44
N ALA A 9 -9.30 30.55 -6.01
CA ALA A 9 -10.26 30.06 -6.97
C ALA A 9 -11.60 29.92 -6.25
N ARG A 10 -12.59 30.75 -6.64
CA ARG A 10 -13.97 30.63 -6.17
C ARG A 10 -14.46 29.22 -6.56
N PRO A 11 -14.87 28.36 -5.61
CA PRO A 11 -15.48 27.10 -5.98
C PRO A 11 -16.82 27.42 -6.62
N ASN A 12 -16.92 27.21 -7.94
CA ASN A 12 -18.22 26.86 -8.51
C ASN A 12 -18.62 25.58 -7.76
N ALA A 13 -19.71 25.66 -7.00
CA ALA A 13 -20.27 24.54 -6.25
C ALA A 13 -20.81 23.49 -7.23
N ALA A 14 -19.93 22.80 -7.95
CA ALA A 14 -20.20 21.44 -8.33
C ALA A 14 -20.37 20.68 -7.01
N HIS A 15 -21.58 20.21 -6.73
CA HIS A 15 -21.94 19.53 -5.50
C HIS A 15 -20.83 18.57 -5.09
N ALA A 16 -20.36 18.69 -3.85
CA ALA A 16 -19.27 17.86 -3.38
C ALA A 16 -19.72 16.39 -3.42
N GLN A 17 -18.93 15.53 -4.07
CA GLN A 17 -19.30 14.15 -4.34
C GLN A 17 -18.48 13.20 -3.46
N TRP A 18 -19.17 12.37 -2.69
CA TRP A 18 -18.57 11.23 -2.01
C TRP A 18 -18.53 10.03 -2.95
N ALA A 19 -17.46 9.25 -2.88
CA ALA A 19 -17.37 7.97 -3.55
C ALA A 19 -16.70 6.94 -2.65
N VAL A 20 -17.23 5.72 -2.69
CA VAL A 20 -16.62 4.53 -2.09
C VAL A 20 -16.29 3.58 -3.23
N GLU A 21 -15.03 3.20 -3.32
CA GLU A 21 -14.49 2.40 -4.42
C GLU A 21 -13.83 1.14 -3.86
N GLY A 22 -14.10 0.00 -4.48
CA GLY A 22 -13.42 -1.26 -4.24
C GLY A 22 -12.64 -1.69 -5.47
N PHE A 23 -11.45 -2.24 -5.28
CA PHE A 23 -10.56 -2.68 -6.34
C PHE A 23 -10.09 -4.11 -6.07
N LEU A 24 -9.99 -4.88 -7.14
CA LEU A 24 -9.31 -6.17 -7.18
C LEU A 24 -8.15 -6.09 -8.16
N GLY A 25 -7.22 -7.03 -8.10
CA GLY A 25 -6.13 -7.07 -9.05
C GLY A 25 -4.96 -7.90 -8.57
N ASN A 26 -3.77 -7.54 -9.06
CA ASN A 26 -2.50 -8.17 -8.72
C ASN A 26 -1.40 -7.10 -8.67
N SER A 27 -0.19 -7.50 -8.31
CA SER A 27 0.97 -6.63 -8.21
C SER A 27 2.23 -7.33 -8.67
N VAL A 28 3.19 -6.52 -9.12
CA VAL A 28 4.54 -6.96 -9.45
C VAL A 28 5.50 -6.23 -8.53
N SER A 29 6.51 -6.93 -8.04
CA SER A 29 7.52 -6.38 -7.15
C SER A 29 8.86 -6.33 -7.88
N ALA A 30 9.52 -5.18 -7.84
CA ALA A 30 10.91 -5.08 -8.26
C ALA A 30 11.81 -5.87 -7.28
N PRO A 31 12.89 -6.52 -7.74
CA PRO A 31 13.89 -7.10 -6.85
C PRO A 31 14.42 -6.05 -5.88
N SER A 32 14.56 -6.41 -4.61
CA SER A 32 15.05 -5.51 -3.57
C SER A 32 15.95 -6.24 -2.58
N THR A 33 16.78 -5.51 -1.83
CA THR A 33 17.66 -6.15 -0.84
C THR A 33 16.87 -6.59 0.38
N LEU A 34 16.92 -7.87 0.73
CA LEU A 34 16.47 -8.38 2.02
C LEU A 34 17.66 -8.57 2.95
N THR A 35 17.58 -7.98 4.15
CA THR A 35 18.57 -8.15 5.22
C THR A 35 17.89 -8.84 6.40
N ILE A 36 18.46 -9.93 6.89
CA ILE A 36 17.95 -10.68 8.05
C ILE A 36 19.03 -10.71 9.12
N GLN A 37 18.69 -10.21 10.31
CA GLN A 37 19.56 -10.16 11.47
C GLN A 37 18.96 -11.00 12.60
N GLN A 38 19.78 -11.87 13.19
CA GLN A 38 19.40 -12.72 14.32
C GLN A 38 20.56 -12.74 15.32
N ILE A 39 20.26 -12.57 16.61
CA ILE A 39 21.28 -12.59 17.66
C ILE A 39 22.05 -13.93 17.62
N GLY A 40 23.38 -13.84 17.62
CA GLY A 40 24.28 -14.99 17.60
C GLY A 40 24.39 -15.70 16.25
N GLN A 41 23.96 -15.06 15.15
CA GLN A 41 24.05 -15.61 13.80
C GLN A 41 24.59 -14.57 12.81
N PRO A 42 25.27 -14.98 11.72
CA PRO A 42 25.66 -14.07 10.66
C PRO A 42 24.46 -13.37 10.03
N THR A 43 24.62 -12.10 9.65
CA THR A 43 23.62 -11.36 8.88
C THR A 43 23.47 -11.97 7.49
N LEU A 44 22.25 -12.26 7.07
CA LEU A 44 21.96 -12.63 5.68
C LEU A 44 21.62 -11.37 4.90
N ARG A 45 22.20 -11.22 3.71
CA ARG A 45 21.90 -10.09 2.82
C ARG A 45 21.95 -10.55 1.37
N PHE A 46 20.83 -10.45 0.66
CA PHE A 46 20.71 -10.89 -0.73
C PHE A 46 19.62 -10.11 -1.47
N THR A 47 19.66 -10.16 -2.80
CA THR A 47 18.59 -9.62 -3.65
C THR A 47 17.41 -10.57 -3.61
N ALA A 48 16.31 -10.12 -3.03
CA ALA A 48 15.07 -10.85 -2.88
C ALA A 48 14.11 -10.61 -4.05
N HIS A 49 13.50 -11.68 -4.51
CA HIS A 49 12.50 -11.69 -5.58
C HIS A 49 11.15 -12.07 -4.98
N TYR A 50 10.16 -11.20 -5.17
CA TYR A 50 8.84 -11.37 -4.58
C TYR A 50 7.78 -11.61 -5.64
N VAL A 51 6.82 -12.47 -5.28
CA VAL A 51 5.59 -12.68 -6.05
C VAL A 51 4.38 -12.33 -5.19
N THR A 52 3.30 -11.88 -5.84
CA THR A 52 1.99 -11.74 -5.21
C THR A 52 1.09 -12.90 -5.65
N ARG A 53 0.44 -13.52 -4.66
CA ARG A 53 -0.62 -14.52 -4.89
C ARG A 53 -1.95 -13.83 -4.61
N ALA A 54 -2.59 -13.30 -5.66
CA ALA A 54 -3.73 -12.40 -5.52
C ALA A 54 -5.01 -13.05 -4.99
N THR A 55 -5.15 -14.37 -5.10
CA THR A 55 -6.37 -15.10 -4.69
C THR A 55 -6.13 -16.05 -3.52
N GLU A 56 -4.90 -16.20 -3.06
CA GLU A 56 -4.50 -17.18 -2.05
C GLU A 56 -3.66 -16.55 -0.95
N PRO A 57 -3.86 -16.97 0.31
CA PRO A 57 -5.02 -17.67 0.86
C PRO A 57 -6.29 -16.78 0.95
N SER A 58 -6.20 -15.52 0.55
CA SER A 58 -7.33 -14.59 0.50
C SER A 58 -7.16 -13.63 -0.67
N ILE A 59 -8.20 -12.84 -0.96
CA ILE A 59 -8.20 -11.93 -2.10
C ILE A 59 -7.32 -10.71 -1.81
N TYR A 60 -6.52 -10.29 -2.80
CA TYR A 60 -5.88 -8.99 -2.87
C TYR A 60 -6.95 -7.96 -3.21
N TYR A 61 -7.06 -6.91 -2.39
CA TYR A 61 -8.02 -5.86 -2.61
C TYR A 61 -7.48 -4.50 -2.20
N ALA A 62 -8.08 -3.45 -2.74
CA ALA A 62 -7.93 -2.10 -2.23
C ALA A 62 -9.31 -1.47 -2.07
N THR A 63 -9.40 -0.51 -1.17
CA THR A 63 -10.58 0.31 -0.97
C THR A 63 -10.20 1.77 -0.88
N ARG A 64 -11.08 2.64 -1.35
CA ARG A 64 -10.90 4.08 -1.24
C ARG A 64 -12.20 4.76 -0.91
N ILE A 65 -12.12 5.71 0.02
CA ILE A 65 -13.19 6.67 0.29
C ILE A 65 -12.67 8.03 -0.17
N SER A 66 -13.39 8.67 -1.07
CA SER A 66 -12.98 9.96 -1.63
C SER A 66 -14.09 11.00 -1.53
N HIS A 67 -13.65 12.25 -1.42
CA HIS A 67 -14.52 13.42 -1.44
C HIS A 67 -13.98 14.41 -2.48
N TRP A 68 -14.83 14.78 -3.44
CA TRP A 68 -14.47 15.60 -4.59
C TRP A 68 -15.18 16.96 -4.56
N TRP A 69 -14.42 18.02 -4.81
CA TRP A 69 -14.88 19.40 -5.00
C TRP A 69 -14.55 19.85 -6.42
N GLY A 70 -15.48 19.63 -7.33
CA GLY A 70 -15.26 19.86 -8.76
C GLY A 70 -14.13 18.97 -9.30
N ARG A 71 -13.01 19.58 -9.68
CA ARG A 71 -11.86 18.86 -10.28
C ARG A 71 -10.88 18.31 -9.26
N TRP A 72 -10.93 18.74 -8.01
CA TRP A 72 -10.00 18.31 -6.97
C TRP A 72 -10.70 17.38 -5.99
N GLY A 73 -9.97 16.47 -5.37
CA GLY A 73 -10.53 15.62 -4.33
C GLY A 73 -9.48 15.16 -3.34
N GLY A 74 -9.93 14.84 -2.14
CA GLY A 74 -9.14 14.16 -1.12
C GLY A 74 -9.62 12.72 -0.97
N PHE A 75 -8.74 11.82 -0.55
CA PHE A 75 -9.13 10.45 -0.29
C PHE A 75 -8.33 9.77 0.82
N LEU A 76 -8.97 8.80 1.45
CA LEU A 76 -8.33 7.78 2.28
C LEU A 76 -8.33 6.47 1.51
N GLY A 77 -7.14 5.90 1.30
CA GLY A 77 -6.92 4.66 0.59
C GLY A 77 -6.35 3.57 1.50
N PHE A 78 -6.72 2.35 1.19
CA PHE A 78 -6.21 1.15 1.83
C PHE A 78 -5.92 0.09 0.76
N VAL A 79 -4.73 -0.50 0.78
CA VAL A 79 -4.37 -1.63 -0.08
C VAL A 79 -3.96 -2.80 0.81
N HIS A 80 -4.66 -3.92 0.69
CA HIS A 80 -4.26 -5.19 1.28
C HIS A 80 -3.33 -5.93 0.33
N HIS A 81 -2.04 -5.65 0.43
CA HIS A 81 -1.01 -6.25 -0.42
C HIS A 81 -0.40 -7.48 0.24
N LYS A 82 0.35 -8.26 -0.56
CA LYS A 82 0.95 -9.53 -0.18
C LYS A 82 2.22 -9.77 -0.98
N ILE A 83 3.24 -10.28 -0.29
CA ILE A 83 4.51 -10.65 -0.90
C ILE A 83 4.96 -12.02 -0.38
N TYR A 84 5.50 -12.82 -1.29
CA TYR A 84 6.08 -14.12 -1.00
C TYR A 84 7.49 -14.15 -1.60
N LEU A 85 8.50 -14.47 -0.79
CA LEU A 85 9.86 -14.65 -1.29
C LEU A 85 9.92 -15.91 -2.16
N THR A 86 10.64 -15.83 -3.28
CA THR A 86 10.72 -16.92 -4.27
C THR A 86 12.11 -17.51 -4.45
N ASN A 87 13.14 -16.78 -4.04
CA ASN A 87 14.55 -17.15 -4.19
C ASN A 87 15.23 -17.31 -2.82
N ASN A 88 14.64 -18.12 -1.96
CA ASN A 88 15.13 -18.34 -0.61
C ASN A 88 16.56 -18.93 -0.63
N PRO A 89 17.52 -18.36 0.11
CA PRO A 89 18.77 -19.07 0.42
C PRO A 89 18.48 -20.22 1.40
N PRO A 90 19.37 -21.21 1.53
CA PRO A 90 19.15 -22.42 2.35
C PRO A 90 18.76 -22.13 3.82
N GLU A 91 19.22 -21.01 4.37
CA GLU A 91 18.93 -20.59 5.73
C GLU A 91 17.49 -20.09 5.92
N VAL A 92 16.80 -19.69 4.84
CA VAL A 92 15.44 -19.13 4.87
C VAL A 92 14.45 -20.20 4.41
N GLN A 93 13.70 -20.76 5.35
CA GLN A 93 12.72 -21.80 5.04
C GLN A 93 11.42 -21.19 4.49
N ASP A 94 10.96 -20.09 5.08
CA ASP A 94 9.77 -19.34 4.63
C ASP A 94 9.94 -17.85 4.91
N PHE A 95 9.51 -17.00 3.99
CA PHE A 95 9.41 -15.57 4.21
C PHE A 95 8.27 -14.99 3.37
N LYS A 96 7.25 -14.48 4.07
CA LYS A 96 6.07 -13.90 3.44
C LYS A 96 5.43 -12.84 4.31
N VAL A 97 4.66 -11.98 3.67
CA VAL A 97 3.75 -11.07 4.36
C VAL A 97 2.39 -11.26 3.71
N THR A 98 1.51 -11.99 4.40
CA THR A 98 0.23 -12.46 3.83
C THR A 98 -0.96 -11.78 4.46
N PHE A 99 -1.03 -11.74 5.79
CA PHE A 99 -2.14 -11.14 6.54
C PHE A 99 -1.64 -9.89 7.25
N GLY A 100 -1.26 -8.90 6.45
CA GLY A 100 -0.73 -7.65 6.96
C GLY A 100 0.41 -7.14 6.13
N TYR A 101 0.21 -6.84 4.85
CA TYR A 101 1.04 -5.85 4.18
C TYR A 101 0.07 -4.75 3.72
N ASN A 102 -0.33 -3.93 4.67
CA ASN A 102 -1.39 -2.95 4.49
C ASN A 102 -0.78 -1.59 4.19
N LEU A 103 -1.09 -1.05 3.02
CA LEU A 103 -0.70 0.30 2.62
C LEU A 103 -1.87 1.23 2.95
N VAL A 104 -1.74 2.00 4.02
CA VAL A 104 -2.70 3.06 4.35
C VAL A 104 -2.18 4.35 3.75
N GLY A 105 -3.05 5.11 3.08
CA GLY A 105 -2.64 6.34 2.43
C GLY A 105 -3.71 7.43 2.53
N ILE A 106 -3.29 8.64 2.86
CA ILE A 106 -4.08 9.85 2.62
C ILE A 106 -3.55 10.52 1.35
N GLY A 107 -4.46 10.95 0.48
CA GLY A 107 -4.08 11.42 -0.84
C GLY A 107 -4.98 12.50 -1.39
N ALA A 108 -4.52 13.03 -2.53
CA ALA A 108 -5.23 14.02 -3.32
C ALA A 108 -5.37 13.54 -4.77
N GLY A 109 -6.41 14.02 -5.43
CA GLY A 109 -6.74 13.69 -6.80
C GLY A 109 -7.10 14.91 -7.63
N TYR A 110 -6.88 14.80 -8.94
CA TYR A 110 -7.24 15.81 -9.92
C TYR A 110 -7.93 15.20 -11.14
N LEU A 111 -9.05 15.79 -11.56
CA LEU A 111 -9.80 15.41 -12.75
C LEU A 111 -9.36 16.22 -13.97
N VAL A 112 -8.96 15.51 -15.02
CA VAL A 112 -8.57 16.07 -16.31
C VAL A 112 -9.10 15.20 -17.44
N ASN A 113 -9.95 15.76 -18.31
CA ASN A 113 -10.46 15.11 -19.52
C ASN A 113 -11.04 13.70 -19.28
N GLY A 114 -11.81 13.50 -18.19
CA GLY A 114 -12.40 12.20 -17.82
C GLY A 114 -11.47 11.24 -17.10
N TRP A 115 -10.22 11.64 -16.85
CA TRP A 115 -9.24 10.90 -16.06
C TRP A 115 -9.08 11.50 -14.67
N SER A 116 -8.86 10.64 -13.67
CA SER A 116 -8.41 11.02 -12.33
C SER A 116 -6.93 10.70 -12.19
N LEU A 117 -6.12 11.71 -11.91
CA LEU A 117 -4.73 11.56 -11.46
C LEU A 117 -4.72 11.58 -9.94
N LEU A 118 -3.99 10.66 -9.32
CA LEU A 118 -4.06 10.42 -7.88
C LEU A 118 -2.65 10.27 -7.31
N GLY A 119 -2.44 10.81 -6.11
CA GLY A 119 -1.22 10.59 -5.32
C GLY A 119 -1.56 10.48 -3.84
N SER A 120 -0.93 9.54 -3.14
CA SER A 120 -1.07 9.39 -1.69
C SER A 120 0.21 8.96 -1.01
N VAL A 121 0.31 9.29 0.26
CA VAL A 121 1.39 8.84 1.15
C VAL A 121 0.81 8.31 2.45
N GLY A 122 1.54 7.42 3.12
CA GLY A 122 1.16 6.98 4.45
C GLY A 122 2.00 5.83 4.98
N PRO A 123 1.62 5.22 6.11
CA PRO A 123 2.38 4.16 6.74
C PRO A 123 2.17 2.81 6.04
N VAL A 124 3.18 1.95 6.12
CA VAL A 124 3.02 0.51 5.88
C VAL A 124 2.75 -0.16 7.21
N VAL A 125 1.57 -0.76 7.37
CA VAL A 125 1.25 -1.57 8.55
C VAL A 125 1.42 -3.02 8.15
N SER A 126 2.34 -3.73 8.80
CA SER A 126 2.61 -5.10 8.45
C SER A 126 2.81 -6.10 9.58
N ASN A 127 2.47 -7.35 9.29
CA ASN A 127 2.58 -8.53 10.12
C ASN A 127 3.31 -9.60 9.27
N PRO A 128 4.66 -9.53 9.23
CA PRO A 128 5.47 -10.49 8.49
C PRO A 128 5.47 -11.85 9.18
N ALA A 129 5.54 -12.92 8.40
CA ALA A 129 5.75 -14.27 8.88
C ALA A 129 7.01 -14.85 8.21
N SER A 130 7.91 -15.41 9.01
CA SER A 130 9.13 -16.02 8.49
C SER A 130 9.60 -17.16 9.36
N THR A 131 10.34 -18.08 8.73
CA THR A 131 11.11 -19.13 9.39
C THR A 131 12.52 -19.10 8.83
N VAL A 132 13.49 -18.78 9.68
CA VAL A 132 14.89 -18.61 9.31
C VAL A 132 15.77 -19.34 10.32
N ARG A 133 16.60 -20.27 9.83
CA ARG A 133 17.45 -21.17 10.65
C ARG A 133 16.62 -21.94 11.69
N GLY A 134 15.43 -22.40 11.29
CA GLY A 134 14.50 -23.12 12.17
C GLY A 134 13.84 -22.25 13.24
N ARG A 135 14.07 -20.93 13.25
CA ARG A 135 13.42 -19.99 14.16
C ARG A 135 12.30 -19.28 13.42
N SER A 136 11.07 -19.45 13.89
CA SER A 136 9.91 -18.71 13.40
C SER A 136 9.82 -17.33 14.06
N LEU A 137 9.36 -16.33 13.31
CA LEU A 137 9.07 -15.02 13.89
C LEU A 137 7.86 -15.14 14.82
N ASN A 138 8.07 -14.81 16.10
CA ASN A 138 6.98 -14.72 17.07
C ASN A 138 6.16 -13.46 16.79
N HIS A 139 4.84 -13.61 16.73
CA HIS A 139 3.90 -12.50 16.47
C HIS A 139 3.53 -11.73 17.75
N GLU A 140 4.43 -11.71 18.74
CA GLU A 140 4.18 -11.08 20.04
C GLU A 140 4.52 -9.58 19.98
N GLY A 141 3.52 -8.73 20.22
CA GLY A 141 3.66 -7.28 20.28
C GLY A 141 2.94 -6.54 19.15
N GLY A 142 3.49 -5.38 18.75
CA GLY A 142 2.88 -4.52 17.72
C GLY A 142 1.70 -3.69 18.23
N LEU A 143 1.01 -3.02 17.31
CA LEU A 143 -0.19 -2.21 17.55
C LEU A 143 -1.25 -3.07 18.23
N PHE A 144 -1.66 -2.66 19.43
CA PHE A 144 -2.66 -3.35 20.24
C PHE A 144 -2.36 -4.85 20.49
N SER A 145 -1.08 -5.23 20.53
CA SER A 145 -0.64 -6.62 20.73
C SER A 145 -1.13 -7.60 19.65
N THR A 146 -1.37 -7.12 18.44
CA THR A 146 -1.90 -7.92 17.31
C THR A 146 -0.83 -8.50 16.39
N GLY A 147 0.46 -8.25 16.65
CA GLY A 147 1.58 -8.57 15.76
C GLY A 147 1.68 -7.64 14.53
N ASN A 148 0.86 -6.60 14.43
CA ASN A 148 0.94 -5.60 13.37
C ASN A 148 1.88 -4.46 13.76
N TYR A 149 2.84 -4.12 12.92
CA TYR A 149 3.82 -3.06 13.17
C TYR A 149 3.79 -2.01 12.06
N ILE A 150 4.11 -0.76 12.41
CA ILE A 150 4.35 0.28 11.40
C ILE A 150 5.78 0.08 10.88
N ASN A 151 5.92 -0.49 9.68
CA ASN A 151 7.18 -0.90 9.09
C ASN A 151 7.52 -0.08 7.84
N GLY A 152 7.53 1.23 8.01
CA GLY A 152 7.95 2.18 6.97
C GLY A 152 6.81 3.00 6.39
N PHE A 153 7.08 3.57 5.22
CA PHE A 153 6.18 4.48 4.51
C PHE A 153 5.90 3.96 3.10
N ASN A 154 4.76 4.36 2.55
CA ASN A 154 4.39 4.12 1.17
C ASN A 154 4.11 5.43 0.44
N LEU A 155 4.39 5.42 -0.85
CA LEU A 155 3.97 6.41 -1.83
C LEU A 155 3.20 5.67 -2.90
N GLN A 156 2.04 6.18 -3.28
CA GLN A 156 1.21 5.59 -4.33
C GLN A 156 0.83 6.68 -5.33
N VAL A 157 0.83 6.30 -6.60
CA VAL A 157 0.33 7.11 -7.71
C VAL A 157 -0.66 6.28 -8.50
N GLY A 158 -1.70 6.92 -9.04
CA GLY A 158 -2.76 6.22 -9.76
C GLY A 158 -3.37 7.05 -10.87
N VAL A 159 -3.86 6.36 -11.90
CA VAL A 159 -4.59 6.94 -13.02
C VAL A 159 -5.85 6.12 -13.24
N ASN A 160 -7.01 6.76 -13.11
CA ASN A 160 -8.31 6.10 -13.27
C ASN A 160 -9.11 6.79 -14.38
N ARG A 161 -9.91 6.02 -15.14
CA ARG A 161 -10.93 6.58 -16.04
C ARG A 161 -12.30 6.34 -15.45
N ARG A 162 -13.17 7.36 -15.47
CA ARG A 162 -14.56 7.24 -15.03
C ARG A 162 -15.45 6.88 -16.20
N PHE A 163 -16.26 5.85 -16.04
CA PHE A 163 -17.32 5.48 -16.98
C PHE A 163 -18.65 5.62 -16.26
N ASN A 164 -19.56 6.41 -16.82
CA ASN A 164 -20.93 6.52 -16.32
C ASN A 164 -21.73 5.38 -16.95
N LEU A 165 -22.25 4.47 -16.13
CA LEU A 165 -22.96 3.28 -16.59
C LEU A 165 -24.48 3.49 -16.74
N LEU A 166 -25.01 4.66 -16.38
CA LEU A 166 -26.43 5.01 -16.52
C LEU A 166 -26.56 6.48 -16.93
N HIS A 167 -27.40 6.74 -17.94
CA HIS A 167 -27.96 8.04 -18.31
C HIS A 167 -29.43 8.05 -17.92
#